data_AF-A0A874BFE6-F1
#
_entry.id   AF-A0A874BFE6-F1
#
_cell.length_a   1.000
_cell.length_b   1.000
_cell.length_c   1.000
_cell.angle_alpha   90.00
_cell.angle_beta   90.00
_cell.angle_gamma   90.00
#
_symmetry.space_group_name_H-M   'P 1'
#
loop_
_entity.id
_entity.type
_entity.pdbx_description
1 polymer ?
#
loop_
_entity_poly.entity_id
_entity_poly.type
_entity_poly.pdbx_seq_one_letter_code
_entity_poly.pdbx_strand_id
1 'polypeptide(L)'
;MKIISIILMLIFISGCATFNPADRGIVFVNDKPYKVPYNSRYWYVDSEVKKNLKRMGISCKIGQVSWVNSKYANANVSEKERDAIIKSGNIGCSSVVSKEEMNYHIESQKVQAMQQQAAAAQSQAISSAVQAYKPRYTQCFRTGSFVSCNTF
;
A
#
# COMPACT_ATOMS: atom_id res chain seq x y z
N MET A 1 -12.46 -29.69 3.76
CA MET A 1 -11.24 -28.83 3.82
C MET A 1 -11.07 -27.87 2.65
N LYS A 2 -11.78 -27.98 1.52
CA LYS A 2 -11.62 -27.05 0.37
C LYS A 2 -12.32 -25.69 0.50
N ILE A 3 -13.37 -25.59 1.34
CA ILE A 3 -14.19 -24.37 1.44
C ILE A 3 -13.52 -23.29 2.31
N ILE A 4 -12.76 -23.68 3.34
CA ILE A 4 -12.09 -22.73 4.25
C ILE A 4 -11.00 -21.92 3.53
N SER A 5 -10.28 -22.52 2.57
CA SER A 5 -9.25 -21.81 1.79
C SER A 5 -9.83 -20.74 0.86
N ILE A 6 -11.05 -20.92 0.35
CA ILE A 6 -11.71 -19.94 -0.55
C ILE A 6 -12.21 -18.72 0.26
N ILE A 7 -12.70 -18.94 1.47
CA ILE A 7 -13.16 -17.87 2.37
C ILE A 7 -11.98 -16.99 2.81
N LEU A 8 -10.82 -17.57 3.12
CA LEU A 8 -9.62 -16.78 3.45
C LEU A 8 -9.20 -15.88 2.29
N MET A 9 -9.25 -16.39 1.05
CA MET A 9 -8.85 -15.63 -0.14
C MET A 9 -9.82 -14.46 -0.43
N LEU A 10 -11.12 -14.63 -0.17
CA LEU A 10 -12.11 -13.56 -0.30
C LEU A 10 -11.94 -12.45 0.75
N ILE A 11 -11.49 -12.78 1.96
CA ILE A 11 -11.19 -11.79 3.02
C ILE A 11 -9.96 -10.94 2.65
N PHE A 12 -8.97 -11.50 1.93
CA PHE A 12 -7.83 -10.73 1.43
C PHE A 12 -8.19 -9.80 0.24
N ILE A 13 -9.30 -10.05 -0.45
CA ILE A 13 -9.75 -9.23 -1.59
C ILE A 13 -10.78 -8.17 -1.16
N SER A 14 -11.44 -8.33 0.01
CA SER A 14 -12.40 -7.35 0.54
C SER A 14 -11.78 -6.12 1.20
N GLY A 15 -10.47 -5.92 1.06
CA GLY A 15 -9.83 -4.63 1.33
C GLY A 15 -10.21 -3.60 0.27
N CYS A 16 -11.50 -3.25 0.17
CA CYS A 16 -11.94 -2.06 -0.55
C CYS A 16 -11.10 -0.89 -0.04
N ALA A 17 -10.14 -0.43 -0.85
CA ALA A 17 -9.21 0.63 -0.50
C ALA A 17 -10.01 1.91 -0.21
N THR A 18 -10.40 2.07 1.05
CA THR A 18 -11.14 3.22 1.52
C THR A 18 -10.19 4.40 1.37
N PHE A 19 -10.63 5.41 0.62
CA PHE A 19 -9.84 6.61 0.43
C PHE A 19 -9.47 7.20 1.79
N ASN A 20 -8.17 7.33 2.05
CA ASN A 20 -7.64 7.99 3.23
C ASN A 20 -6.76 9.16 2.78
N PRO A 21 -7.15 10.42 3.03
CA PRO A 21 -6.35 11.58 2.62
C PRO A 21 -5.00 11.70 3.33
N ALA A 22 -4.78 10.93 4.42
CA ALA A 22 -3.50 10.85 5.10
C ALA A 22 -2.53 9.85 4.43
N ASP A 23 -3.05 8.86 3.71
CA ASP A 23 -2.24 7.86 3.02
C ASP A 23 -1.85 8.35 1.63
N ARG A 24 -0.58 8.76 1.47
CA ARG A 24 -0.11 9.53 0.32
C ARG A 24 1.10 8.88 -0.35
N GLY A 25 1.08 8.93 -1.68
CA GLY A 25 2.21 8.59 -2.54
C GLY A 25 2.87 9.84 -3.12
N ILE A 26 4.09 9.65 -3.63
CA ILE A 26 4.79 10.67 -4.41
C ILE A 26 4.43 10.51 -5.88
N VAL A 27 4.00 11.62 -6.50
CA VAL A 27 3.83 11.72 -7.95
C VAL A 27 4.73 12.83 -8.50
N PHE A 28 5.22 12.64 -9.71
CA PHE A 28 6.04 13.62 -10.41
C PHE A 28 5.20 14.32 -11.47
N VAL A 29 5.09 15.64 -11.35
CA VAL A 29 4.35 16.50 -12.27
C VAL A 29 5.28 17.65 -12.65
N ASN A 30 5.55 17.83 -13.95
CA ASN A 30 6.52 18.81 -14.45
C ASN A 30 7.88 18.71 -13.75
N ASP A 31 8.41 17.48 -13.65
CA ASP A 31 9.68 17.14 -12.99
C ASP A 31 9.79 17.51 -11.50
N LYS A 32 8.66 17.85 -10.87
CA LYS A 32 8.59 18.19 -9.44
C LYS A 32 7.78 17.16 -8.67
N PRO A 33 8.23 16.78 -7.46
CA PRO A 33 7.52 15.82 -6.65
C PRO A 33 6.39 16.44 -5.83
N TYR A 34 5.28 15.74 -5.71
CA TYR A 34 4.10 16.13 -4.93
C TYR A 34 3.57 14.93 -4.12
N LYS A 35 3.13 15.18 -2.88
CA LYS A 35 2.43 14.18 -2.05
C LYS A 35 0.93 14.19 -2.31
N VAL A 36 0.40 13.18 -2.98
CA VAL A 36 -1.04 13.06 -3.27
C VAL A 36 -1.61 11.80 -2.61
N PRO A 37 -2.85 11.84 -2.11
CA PRO A 37 -3.48 10.63 -1.59
C PRO A 37 -3.57 9.52 -2.63
N TYR A 38 -3.40 8.28 -2.21
CA TYR A 38 -3.68 7.14 -3.09
C TYR A 38 -5.16 7.15 -3.51
N ASN A 39 -5.43 6.56 -4.69
CA ASN A 39 -6.77 6.54 -5.28
C ASN A 39 -7.39 7.93 -5.51
N SER A 40 -6.56 8.97 -5.70
CA SER A 40 -6.99 10.30 -6.13
C SER A 40 -6.75 10.54 -7.62
N ARG A 41 -7.58 11.38 -8.22
CA ARG A 41 -7.24 12.09 -9.46
C ARG A 41 -6.62 13.43 -9.10
N TYR A 42 -5.66 13.88 -9.90
CA TYR A 42 -4.92 15.09 -9.61
C TYR A 42 -4.60 15.89 -10.88
N TRP A 43 -4.43 17.20 -10.71
CA TRP A 43 -4.14 18.15 -11.79
C TRP A 43 -3.14 19.20 -11.33
N TYR A 44 -2.22 19.55 -12.21
CA TYR A 44 -1.35 20.70 -11.98
C TYR A 44 -2.17 21.99 -11.98
N VAL A 45 -1.97 22.84 -10.98
CA VAL A 45 -2.70 24.09 -10.86
C VAL A 45 -1.97 25.17 -11.65
N ASP A 46 -2.41 25.37 -12.88
CA ASP A 46 -2.07 26.52 -13.71
C ASP A 46 -3.11 27.66 -13.54
N SER A 47 -3.03 28.68 -14.38
CA SER A 47 -3.93 29.83 -14.33
C SER A 47 -5.39 29.49 -14.66
N GLU A 48 -5.64 28.51 -15.53
CA GLU A 48 -6.97 28.10 -15.95
C GLU A 48 -7.60 27.19 -14.89
N VAL A 49 -6.85 26.19 -14.44
CA VAL A 49 -7.25 25.29 -13.35
C VAL A 49 -7.54 26.10 -12.09
N LYS A 50 -6.73 27.12 -11.76
CA LYS A 50 -7.00 28.01 -10.61
C LYS A 50 -8.32 28.76 -10.74
N LYS A 51 -8.69 29.26 -11.93
CA LYS A 51 -9.98 29.91 -12.15
C LYS A 51 -11.13 28.93 -11.92
N ASN A 52 -10.99 27.69 -12.40
CA ASN A 52 -11.99 26.64 -12.22
C ASN A 52 -12.14 26.24 -10.75
N LEU A 53 -11.03 26.02 -10.04
CA LEU A 53 -11.02 25.71 -8.61
C LEU A 53 -11.63 26.83 -7.78
N LYS A 54 -11.34 28.10 -8.09
CA LYS A 54 -11.94 29.25 -7.40
C LYS A 54 -13.46 29.28 -7.55
N ARG A 55 -13.98 28.97 -8.75
CA ARG A 55 -15.44 28.84 -8.97
C ARG A 55 -16.07 27.72 -8.16
N MET A 56 -15.29 26.69 -7.82
CA MET A 56 -15.70 25.57 -6.98
C MET A 56 -15.43 25.79 -5.48
N GLY A 57 -14.98 26.98 -5.07
CA GLY A 57 -14.67 27.28 -3.66
C GLY A 57 -13.36 26.68 -3.14
N ILE A 58 -12.49 26.19 -4.03
CA ILE A 58 -11.22 25.54 -3.66
C ILE A 58 -10.06 26.52 -3.88
N SER A 59 -9.26 26.72 -2.83
CA SER A 59 -8.16 27.70 -2.83
C SER A 59 -6.79 27.03 -2.99
N CYS A 60 -6.52 26.44 -4.16
CA CYS A 60 -5.17 26.00 -4.51
C CYS A 60 -4.36 27.14 -5.16
N LYS A 61 -3.06 27.19 -4.86
CA LYS A 61 -2.11 28.14 -5.46
C LYS A 61 -1.57 27.61 -6.79
N ILE A 62 -1.19 28.52 -7.68
CA ILE A 62 -0.49 28.15 -8.91
C ILE A 62 0.81 27.44 -8.54
N GLY A 63 1.13 26.36 -9.26
CA GLY A 63 2.31 25.53 -9.00
C GLY A 63 2.11 24.43 -7.97
N GLN A 64 0.94 24.35 -7.34
CA GLN A 64 0.50 23.19 -6.56
C GLN A 64 -0.13 22.13 -7.46
N VAL A 65 -0.37 20.95 -6.89
CA VAL A 65 -1.21 19.92 -7.48
C VAL A 65 -2.52 19.86 -6.70
N SER A 66 -3.66 20.06 -7.37
CA SER A 66 -4.96 19.76 -6.78
C SER A 66 -5.25 18.27 -6.91
N TRP A 67 -5.93 17.70 -5.93
CA TRP A 67 -6.33 16.29 -5.94
C TRP A 67 -7.74 16.13 -5.40
N VAL A 68 -8.44 15.11 -5.90
CA VAL A 68 -9.79 14.71 -5.44
C VAL A 68 -9.86 13.20 -5.37
N ASN A 69 -10.58 12.67 -4.41
CA ASN A 69 -10.93 11.26 -4.35
C ASN A 69 -11.57 10.83 -5.69
N SER A 70 -11.03 9.77 -6.31
CA SER A 70 -11.43 9.33 -7.66
C SER A 70 -12.91 9.01 -7.78
N LYS A 71 -13.58 8.64 -6.67
CA LYS A 71 -15.04 8.41 -6.62
C LYS A 71 -15.84 9.64 -7.10
N TYR A 72 -15.33 10.84 -6.84
CA TYR A 72 -16.01 12.09 -7.15
C TYR A 72 -15.46 12.79 -8.39
N ALA A 73 -14.37 12.29 -8.99
CA ALA A 73 -13.65 13.00 -10.05
C ALA A 73 -14.42 13.11 -11.38
N ASN A 74 -15.33 12.18 -11.66
CA ASN A 74 -16.11 12.14 -12.90
C ASN A 74 -17.62 12.32 -12.67
N ALA A 75 -18.05 12.58 -11.44
CA ALA A 75 -19.46 12.73 -11.12
C ALA A 75 -19.92 14.16 -11.43
N ASN A 76 -21.12 14.30 -11.99
CA ASN A 76 -21.83 15.59 -11.99
C ASN A 76 -22.31 15.85 -10.57
N VAL A 77 -21.45 16.48 -9.78
CA VAL A 77 -21.71 16.76 -8.36
C VAL A 77 -22.50 18.05 -8.21
N SER A 78 -23.63 18.00 -7.50
CA SER A 78 -24.39 19.21 -7.13
C SER A 78 -23.57 20.13 -6.22
N GLU A 79 -23.99 21.39 -6.08
CA GLU A 79 -23.27 22.34 -5.22
C GLU A 79 -23.22 21.88 -3.75
N LYS A 80 -24.34 21.35 -3.23
CA LYS A 80 -24.42 20.82 -1.86
C LYS A 80 -23.50 19.61 -1.63
N GLU A 81 -23.41 18.72 -2.61
CA GLU A 81 -22.51 17.56 -2.52
C GLU A 81 -21.04 17.99 -2.65
N ARG A 82 -20.73 19.00 -3.48
CA ARG A 82 -19.39 19.57 -3.59
C ARG A 82 -18.94 20.16 -2.26
N ASP A 83 -19.79 20.91 -1.58
CA ASP A 83 -19.50 21.43 -0.24
C ASP A 83 -19.23 20.30 0.77
N ALA A 84 -20.00 19.21 0.69
CA ALA A 84 -19.78 18.05 1.54
C ALA A 84 -18.44 17.35 1.24
N ILE A 85 -18.04 17.26 -0.03
CA ILE A 85 -16.73 16.69 -0.46
C ILE A 85 -15.58 17.57 0.07
N ILE A 86 -15.70 18.89 -0.03
CA ILE A 86 -14.72 19.84 0.51
C ILE A 86 -14.60 19.68 2.02
N LYS A 87 -15.72 19.69 2.75
CA LYS A 87 -15.74 19.58 4.22
C LYS A 87 -15.23 18.24 4.73
N SER A 88 -15.43 17.16 3.96
CA SER A 88 -14.95 15.82 4.33
C SER A 88 -13.48 15.57 4.00
N GLY A 89 -12.77 16.54 3.41
CA GLY A 89 -11.35 16.39 3.07
C GLY A 89 -11.10 15.44 1.88
N ASN A 90 -12.11 15.20 1.05
CA ASN A 90 -12.01 14.38 -0.15
C ASN A 90 -11.43 15.15 -1.36
N ILE A 91 -11.06 16.40 -1.16
CA ILE A 91 -10.42 17.27 -2.14
C ILE A 91 -9.41 18.17 -1.43
N GLY A 92 -8.31 18.48 -2.09
CA GLY A 92 -7.28 19.32 -1.51
C GLY A 92 -6.20 19.73 -2.50
N CYS A 93 -5.15 20.33 -1.95
CA CYS A 93 -4.00 20.80 -2.70
C CYS A 93 -2.73 20.27 -2.04
N SER A 94 -1.72 20.01 -2.85
CA SER A 94 -0.41 19.57 -2.41
C SER A 94 0.66 20.48 -2.98
N SER A 95 1.55 20.94 -2.10
CA SER A 95 2.74 21.68 -2.49
C SER A 95 3.83 20.74 -3.00
N VAL A 96 4.82 21.32 -3.66
CA VAL A 96 6.06 20.61 -4.03
C VAL A 96 6.72 20.08 -2.77
N VAL A 97 7.16 18.84 -2.81
CA VAL A 97 7.90 18.17 -1.73
C VAL A 97 9.31 18.74 -1.68
N SER A 98 9.79 19.07 -0.49
CA SER A 98 11.15 19.61 -0.32
C SER A 98 12.19 18.53 -0.61
N LYS A 99 13.45 18.95 -0.84
CA LYS A 99 14.54 18.00 -1.09
C LYS A 99 14.80 17.11 0.12
N GLU A 100 14.68 17.66 1.32
CA GLU A 100 14.85 16.97 2.60
C GLU A 100 13.76 15.92 2.79
N GLU A 101 12.51 16.29 2.53
CA GLU A 101 11.37 15.38 2.62
C GLU A 101 11.45 14.27 1.57
N MET A 102 11.96 14.58 0.37
CA MET A 102 12.25 13.58 -0.67
C MET A 102 13.34 12.60 -0.24
N ASN A 103 14.44 13.10 0.29
CA ASN A 103 15.55 12.27 0.76
C ASN A 103 15.09 11.32 1.87
N TYR A 104 14.31 11.82 2.84
CA TYR A 104 13.69 11.00 3.87
C TYR A 104 12.85 9.87 3.28
N HIS A 105 12.04 10.15 2.26
CA HIS A 105 11.25 9.11 1.59
C HIS A 105 12.09 8.08 0.85
N ILE A 106 13.11 8.51 0.10
CA ILE A 106 14.04 7.59 -0.58
C ILE A 106 14.73 6.68 0.44
N GLU A 107 15.19 7.23 1.56
CA GLU A 107 15.89 6.47 2.59
C GLU A 107 14.95 5.49 3.29
N SER A 108 13.74 5.91 3.63
CA SER A 108 12.73 5.02 4.20
C SER A 108 12.38 3.85 3.27
N GLN A 109 12.25 4.09 1.95
CA GLN A 109 12.02 3.04 0.96
C GLN A 109 13.20 2.08 0.83
N LYS A 110 14.44 2.58 0.88
CA LYS A 110 15.64 1.73 0.89
C LYS A 110 15.66 0.81 2.11
N VAL A 111 15.36 1.33 3.29
CA VAL A 111 15.29 0.52 4.53
C VAL A 111 14.21 -0.55 4.42
N GLN A 112 13.01 -0.19 3.94
CA GLN A 112 11.93 -1.16 3.74
C GLN A 112 12.30 -2.24 2.73
N ALA A 113 12.91 -1.88 1.60
CA ALA A 113 13.36 -2.83 0.60
C ALA A 113 14.44 -3.79 1.15
N MET A 114 15.39 -3.27 1.93
CA MET A 114 16.40 -4.10 2.61
C MET A 114 15.77 -5.08 3.60
N GLN A 115 14.79 -4.63 4.39
CA GLN A 115 14.06 -5.51 5.32
C GLN A 115 13.27 -6.60 4.60
N GLN A 116 12.62 -6.27 3.49
CA GLN A 116 11.90 -7.26 2.66
C GLN A 116 12.84 -8.29 2.05
N GLN A 117 14.01 -7.87 1.55
CA GLN A 117 15.03 -8.78 1.04
C GLN A 117 15.59 -9.69 2.14
N ALA A 118 15.85 -9.15 3.33
CA ALA A 118 16.30 -9.95 4.47
C ALA A 118 15.25 -10.99 4.88
N ALA A 119 13.98 -10.62 4.93
CA ALA A 119 12.88 -11.53 5.23
C ALA A 119 12.73 -12.62 4.14
N ALA A 120 12.87 -12.27 2.86
CA ALA A 120 12.85 -13.22 1.75
C ALA A 120 14.04 -14.19 1.78
N ALA A 121 15.23 -13.72 2.14
CA ALA A 121 16.40 -14.59 2.29
C ALA A 121 16.23 -15.58 3.45
N GLN A 122 15.67 -15.13 4.58
CA GLN A 122 15.36 -16.00 5.71
C GLN A 122 14.33 -17.07 5.34
N SER A 123 13.26 -16.72 4.61
CA SER A 123 12.25 -17.70 4.22
C SER A 123 12.79 -18.76 3.24
N GLN A 124 13.67 -18.38 2.33
CA GLN A 124 14.37 -19.33 1.44
C GLN A 124 15.31 -20.27 2.20
N ALA A 125 16.05 -19.75 3.19
CA ALA A 125 16.92 -20.57 4.04
C ALA A 125 16.12 -21.59 4.86
N ILE A 126 14.98 -21.18 5.44
CA ILE A 126 14.09 -22.09 6.18
C ILE A 126 13.51 -23.16 5.24
N SER A 127 13.05 -22.78 4.04
CA SER A 127 12.51 -23.73 3.07
C SER A 127 13.55 -24.80 2.68
N SER A 128 14.80 -24.37 2.46
CA SER A 128 15.91 -25.26 2.12
C SER A 128 16.25 -26.21 3.28
N ALA A 129 16.26 -25.70 4.52
CA ALA A 129 16.50 -26.50 5.71
C ALA A 129 15.38 -27.54 5.95
N VAL A 130 14.12 -27.17 5.72
CA VAL A 130 12.98 -28.09 5.81
C VAL A 130 13.05 -29.18 4.73
N GLN A 131 13.46 -28.85 3.50
CA GLN A 131 13.64 -29.84 2.44
C GLN A 131 14.81 -30.80 2.71
N ALA A 132 15.89 -30.30 3.32
CA ALA A 132 17.04 -31.12 3.73
C ALA A 132 16.77 -31.95 4.99
N TYR A 133 15.77 -31.58 5.79
CA TYR A 133 15.40 -32.28 7.02
C TYR A 133 14.72 -33.61 6.67
N LYS A 134 15.49 -34.70 6.76
CA LYS A 134 14.96 -36.06 6.74
C LYS A 134 14.69 -36.48 8.18
N PRO A 135 13.42 -36.61 8.61
CA PRO A 135 13.11 -37.07 9.97
C PRO A 135 13.68 -38.48 10.14
N ARG A 136 14.57 -38.65 11.13
CA ARG A 136 15.04 -39.97 11.53
C ARG A 136 13.99 -40.62 12.41
N TYR A 137 13.39 -41.70 11.94
CA TYR A 137 12.43 -42.46 12.73
C TYR A 137 13.13 -43.64 13.36
N THR A 138 13.09 -43.73 14.69
CA THR A 138 13.57 -44.92 15.39
C THR A 138 12.37 -45.82 15.65
N GLN A 139 12.33 -46.96 14.98
CA GLN A 139 11.35 -48.01 15.26
C GLN A 139 12.00 -49.07 16.14
N CYS A 140 11.39 -49.29 17.30
CA CYS A 140 11.80 -50.34 18.22
C CYS A 140 10.80 -51.49 18.20
N PHE A 141 11.29 -52.70 17.97
CA PHE A 141 10.52 -53.93 18.05
C PHE A 141 10.95 -54.73 19.28
N ARG A 142 9.97 -55.21 20.05
CA ARG A 142 10.19 -56.04 21.22
C ARG A 142 9.74 -57.46 20.92
N THR A 143 10.63 -58.43 21.08
CA THR A 143 10.32 -59.86 20.98
C THR A 143 10.75 -60.55 22.28
N GLY A 144 9.77 -60.90 23.11
CA GLY A 144 10.03 -61.38 24.47
C GLY A 144 10.77 -60.35 25.34
N SER A 145 11.88 -60.76 25.96
CA SER A 145 12.71 -59.89 26.82
C SER A 145 13.68 -58.99 26.05
N PHE A 146 13.81 -59.17 24.72
CA PHE A 146 14.76 -58.41 23.90
C PHE A 146 14.06 -57.24 23.18
N VAL A 147 14.71 -56.07 23.20
CA VAL A 147 14.29 -54.88 22.44
C VAL A 147 15.37 -54.59 21.40
N SER A 148 14.97 -54.49 20.14
CA SER A 148 15.84 -54.07 19.04
C SER A 148 15.29 -52.80 18.41
N CYS A 149 16.13 -51.78 18.26
CA CYS A 149 15.75 -50.49 17.69
C CYS A 149 16.55 -50.23 16.42
N ASN A 150 15.87 -49.91 15.33
CA ASN A 150 16.47 -49.49 14.06
C ASN A 150 16.09 -48.04 13.78
N THR A 151 17.07 -47.25 13.36
CA THR A 151 16.88 -45.86 12.94
C THR A 151 16.88 -45.79 11.41
N PHE A 152 15.83 -45.21 10.83
CA PHE A 152 15.64 -45.03 9.39
C PHE A 152 15.64 -43.55 9.00
#